data_AF-A0A662M307-F1
#
_entry.id   AF-A0A662M307-F1
#
_cell.length_a   1.000
_cell.length_b   1.000
_cell.length_c   1.000
_cell.angle_alpha   90.00
_cell.angle_beta   90.00
_cell.angle_gamma   90.00
#
_symmetry.space_group_name_H-M   'P 1'
#
loop_
_entity.id
_entity.type
_entity.pdbx_description
1 polymer ?
#
loop_
_entity_poly.entity_id
_entity_poly.type
_entity_poly.pdbx_seq_one_letter_code
_entity_poly.pdbx_strand_id
1 'polypeptide(L)'
;AKDFWEDIVNKNKHLVLIKGPTRLFHTLIYADLSIPRAQNADEEVSLQLFRERIESKLLYLICLNKKCGYVEEITPAEAMRYSRNLSVCPICGSSRGISKIKFSILTAHEKQIRDLEETSRLLSQFGYKALLAMGTTGVSVKTAKRILKKFGYSEYLLMKALRKAYLNYIRTRHLWKIS
;
A
#
# COMPACT_ATOMS: atom_id res chain seq x y z
N ALA A 1 34.46 -11.81 -7.05
CA ALA A 1 33.63 -10.57 -6.96
C ALA A 1 34.00 -9.73 -5.73
N LYS A 2 34.19 -10.35 -4.55
CA LYS A 2 34.69 -9.68 -3.34
C LYS A 2 36.09 -9.09 -3.52
N ASP A 3 36.98 -9.87 -4.13
CA ASP A 3 38.40 -9.51 -4.29
C ASP A 3 38.60 -8.33 -5.27
N PHE A 4 37.69 -8.19 -6.24
CA PHE A 4 37.68 -7.06 -7.18
C PHE A 4 37.39 -5.73 -6.48
N TRP A 5 36.49 -5.72 -5.50
CA TRP A 5 36.14 -4.51 -4.73
C TRP A 5 37.21 -4.15 -3.71
N GLU A 6 37.86 -5.15 -3.10
CA GLU A 6 38.95 -4.93 -2.14
C GLU A 6 40.21 -4.35 -2.80
N ASP A 7 40.53 -4.75 -4.04
CA ASP A 7 41.67 -4.20 -4.80
C ASP A 7 41.45 -2.74 -5.22
N ILE A 8 40.22 -2.38 -5.62
CA ILE A 8 39.87 -1.01 -6.04
C ILE A 8 39.89 -0.03 -4.86
N VAL A 9 39.42 -0.45 -3.69
CA VAL A 9 39.35 0.39 -2.48
C VAL A 9 40.74 0.63 -1.89
N ASN A 10 41.60 -0.39 -1.89
CA ASN A 10 42.95 -0.27 -1.31
C ASN A 10 43.92 0.54 -2.17
N LYS A 11 43.73 0.59 -3.49
CA LYS A 11 44.60 1.35 -4.41
C LYS A 11 44.35 2.86 -4.43
N ASN A 12 43.17 3.32 -3.99
CA ASN A 12 42.78 4.73 -4.10
C ASN A 12 42.45 5.36 -2.74
N LYS A 13 43.50 5.80 -2.02
CA LYS A 13 43.39 6.47 -0.70
C LYS A 13 42.65 7.83 -0.70
N HIS A 14 42.21 8.32 -1.86
CA HIS A 14 41.47 9.59 -2.01
C HIS A 14 40.01 9.43 -2.44
N LEU A 15 39.45 8.22 -2.47
CA LEU A 15 38.01 8.04 -2.71
C LEU A 15 37.19 8.44 -1.48
N VAL A 16 36.79 9.72 -1.41
CA VAL A 16 35.73 10.15 -0.49
C VAL A 16 34.40 9.64 -1.04
N LEU A 17 33.83 8.63 -0.39
CA LEU A 17 32.48 8.12 -0.70
C LEU A 17 31.42 9.18 -0.32
N ILE A 18 31.08 10.06 -1.26
CA ILE A 18 29.98 11.01 -1.09
C ILE A 18 28.66 10.34 -1.50
N LYS A 19 27.82 10.09 -0.48
CA LYS A 19 26.39 9.70 -0.52
C LYS A 19 26.06 8.33 -1.14
N GLY A 20 26.56 7.29 -0.48
CA GLY A 20 25.88 5.99 -0.46
C GLY A 20 24.63 6.01 0.45
N PRO A 21 23.72 5.04 0.31
CA PRO A 21 22.54 4.93 1.16
C PRO A 21 22.96 4.94 2.64
N THR A 22 22.38 5.86 3.42
CA THR A 22 22.70 6.03 4.85
C THR A 22 22.59 4.70 5.60
N ARG A 23 23.27 4.58 6.74
CA ARG A 23 23.16 3.41 7.63
C ARG A 23 21.69 3.04 7.90
N LEU A 24 20.80 4.02 8.02
CA LEU A 24 19.34 3.86 8.06
C LEU A 24 18.73 3.19 6.83
N PHE A 25 19.18 3.53 5.63
CA PHE A 25 18.74 2.89 4.39
C PHE A 25 19.25 1.45 4.29
N HIS A 26 20.46 1.17 4.77
CA HIS A 26 20.96 -0.19 4.92
C HIS A 26 20.11 -0.96 5.94
N THR A 27 19.81 -0.41 7.12
CA THR A 27 18.95 -1.08 8.10
C THR A 27 17.54 -1.33 7.57
N LEU A 28 16.96 -0.36 6.86
CA LEU A 28 15.61 -0.48 6.28
C LEU A 28 15.55 -1.48 5.13
N ILE A 29 16.59 -1.57 4.29
CA ILE A 29 16.65 -2.56 3.21
C ILE A 29 17.00 -3.93 3.77
N TYR A 30 17.94 -4.05 4.69
CA TYR A 30 18.35 -5.34 5.24
C TYR A 30 17.34 -5.93 6.22
N ALA A 31 16.57 -5.12 6.94
CA ALA A 31 15.41 -5.59 7.70
C ALA A 31 14.26 -6.09 6.80
N ASP A 32 14.23 -5.67 5.52
CA ASP A 32 13.25 -6.12 4.52
C ASP A 32 13.81 -7.27 3.65
N LEU A 33 15.14 -7.38 3.52
CA LEU A 33 15.86 -8.47 2.84
C LEU A 33 16.15 -9.66 3.76
N SER A 34 16.02 -9.53 5.08
CA SER A 34 16.13 -10.64 6.03
C SER A 34 14.97 -11.64 5.95
N ILE A 35 14.05 -11.46 5.00
CA ILE A 35 13.11 -12.50 4.58
C ILE A 35 13.93 -13.49 3.73
N PRO A 36 14.14 -14.73 4.18
CA PRO A 36 14.89 -15.73 3.43
C PRO A 36 14.23 -15.97 2.07
N ARG A 37 15.04 -16.22 1.05
CA ARG A 37 14.58 -16.72 -0.26
C ARG A 37 14.73 -18.24 -0.29
N ALA A 38 13.95 -18.99 0.50
CA ALA A 38 13.81 -20.45 0.38
C ALA A 38 12.50 -20.80 -0.32
N GLN A 39 12.55 -21.73 -1.26
CA GLN A 39 11.88 -21.52 -2.54
C GLN A 39 10.38 -21.84 -2.63
N ASN A 40 9.69 -22.37 -1.61
CA ASN A 40 8.23 -22.58 -1.71
C ASN A 40 7.45 -22.43 -0.38
N ALA A 41 8.01 -22.82 0.77
CA ALA A 41 7.37 -22.56 2.08
C ALA A 41 7.43 -21.06 2.48
N ASP A 42 8.46 -20.34 2.04
CA ASP A 42 8.63 -18.92 2.39
C ASP A 42 7.70 -17.99 1.61
N GLU A 43 7.18 -18.37 0.45
CA GLU A 43 6.29 -17.48 -0.31
C GLU A 43 4.97 -17.29 0.44
N GLU A 44 4.39 -18.36 0.96
CA GLU A 44 3.14 -18.30 1.73
C GLU A 44 3.33 -17.54 3.04
N VAL A 45 4.37 -17.87 3.82
CA VAL A 45 4.70 -17.14 5.06
C VAL A 45 4.98 -15.66 4.77
N SER A 46 5.72 -15.35 3.70
CA SER A 46 6.00 -13.97 3.33
C SER A 46 4.75 -13.22 2.84
N LEU A 47 3.85 -13.89 2.09
CA LEU A 47 2.57 -13.32 1.70
C LEU A 47 1.66 -13.11 2.90
N GLN A 48 1.69 -14.01 3.88
CA GLN A 48 0.94 -13.88 5.12
C GLN A 48 1.44 -12.70 5.94
N LEU A 49 2.75 -12.58 6.19
CA LEU A 49 3.33 -11.43 6.90
C LEU A 49 3.04 -10.11 6.17
N PHE A 50 3.08 -10.13 4.83
CA PHE A 50 2.71 -8.98 4.02
C PHE A 50 1.23 -8.61 4.17
N ARG A 51 0.35 -9.61 4.20
CA ARG A 51 -1.08 -9.44 4.41
C ARG A 51 -1.36 -8.83 5.78
N GLU A 52 -0.80 -9.40 6.86
CA GLU A 52 -0.96 -8.87 8.23
C GLU A 52 -0.52 -7.40 8.33
N ARG A 53 0.57 -7.04 7.64
CA ARG A 53 1.05 -5.65 7.55
C ARG A 53 0.07 -4.73 6.83
N ILE A 54 -0.65 -5.20 5.81
CA ILE A 54 -1.69 -4.41 5.13
C ILE A 54 -2.96 -4.34 5.98
N GLU A 55 -3.34 -5.46 6.59
CA GLU A 55 -4.53 -5.60 7.40
C GLU A 55 -4.54 -4.69 8.63
N SER A 56 -3.37 -4.36 9.15
CA SER A 56 -3.15 -3.40 10.24
C SER A 56 -3.07 -1.94 9.78
N LYS A 57 -3.18 -1.63 8.48
CA LYS A 57 -3.10 -0.23 8.00
C LYS A 57 -4.39 0.52 8.26
N LEU A 58 -4.26 1.64 8.97
CA LEU A 58 -5.34 2.59 9.18
C LEU A 58 -5.75 3.26 7.86
N LEU A 59 -7.04 3.23 7.57
CA LEU A 59 -7.71 3.86 6.44
C LEU A 59 -8.91 4.65 6.94
N TYR A 60 -9.46 5.48 6.06
CA TYR A 60 -10.61 6.33 6.35
C TYR A 60 -11.71 6.07 5.33
N LEU A 61 -12.89 5.68 5.81
CA LEU A 61 -14.10 5.62 5.01
C LEU A 61 -14.79 6.99 5.08
N ILE A 62 -14.81 7.69 3.95
CA ILE A 62 -15.35 9.05 3.86
C ILE A 62 -16.68 9.00 3.11
N CYS A 63 -17.74 9.53 3.73
CA CYS A 63 -19.04 9.68 3.11
C CYS A 63 -19.00 10.67 1.94
N LEU A 64 -19.53 10.27 0.78
CA LEU A 64 -19.57 11.11 -0.42
C LEU A 64 -20.69 12.15 -0.41
N ASN A 65 -21.64 12.03 0.52
CA ASN A 65 -22.68 13.06 0.69
C ASN A 65 -22.07 14.33 1.30
N LYS A 66 -22.04 15.39 0.50
CA LYS A 66 -21.52 16.71 0.86
C LYS A 66 -22.16 17.34 2.10
N LYS A 67 -23.38 16.94 2.48
CA LYS A 67 -24.05 17.43 3.69
C LYS A 67 -23.75 16.61 4.95
N CYS A 68 -23.35 15.35 4.78
CA CYS A 68 -23.14 14.44 5.91
C CYS A 68 -21.75 14.60 6.53
N GLY A 69 -20.69 14.60 5.70
CA GLY A 69 -19.32 14.78 6.19
C GLY A 69 -18.77 13.67 7.10
N TYR A 70 -19.50 12.56 7.28
CA TYR A 70 -19.09 11.46 8.15
C TYR A 70 -17.79 10.80 7.66
N VAL A 71 -16.86 10.58 8.60
CA VAL A 71 -15.58 9.91 8.38
C VAL A 71 -15.42 8.85 9.45
N GLU A 72 -15.15 7.62 9.03
CA GLU A 72 -14.91 6.48 9.92
C GLU A 72 -13.48 5.98 9.74
N GLU A 73 -12.77 5.80 10.85
CA GLU A 73 -11.46 5.18 10.88
C GLU A 73 -11.64 3.67 10.86
N ILE A 74 -10.86 2.97 10.03
CA ILE A 74 -10.98 1.52 9.90
C ILE A 74 -9.65 0.89 9.49
N THR A 75 -9.38 -0.30 9.99
CA THR A 75 -8.35 -1.19 9.42
C THR A 75 -8.99 -2.29 8.58
N PRO A 76 -8.32 -2.82 7.53
CA PRO A 76 -8.86 -3.98 6.82
C PRO A 76 -9.15 -5.17 7.77
N ALA A 77 -8.32 -5.39 8.80
CA ALA A 77 -8.57 -6.43 9.81
C ALA A 77 -9.93 -6.25 10.51
N GLU A 78 -10.28 -5.03 10.93
CA GLU A 78 -11.58 -4.71 11.52
C GLU A 78 -12.71 -4.89 10.52
N ALA A 79 -12.51 -4.42 9.28
CA ALA A 79 -13.47 -4.52 8.20
C ALA A 79 -13.88 -5.96 7.89
N MET A 80 -12.95 -6.90 7.98
CA MET A 80 -13.21 -8.33 7.78
C MET A 80 -14.15 -8.92 8.84
N ARG A 81 -14.18 -8.36 10.06
CA ARG A 81 -15.03 -8.83 11.16
C ARG A 81 -16.45 -8.27 11.11
N TYR A 82 -16.66 -7.18 10.37
CA TYR A 82 -17.99 -6.58 10.26
C TYR A 82 -18.84 -7.29 9.20
N SER A 83 -20.08 -7.63 9.56
CA SER A 83 -21.10 -8.13 8.62
C SER A 83 -21.82 -7.01 7.84
N ARG A 84 -21.52 -5.74 8.15
CA ARG A 84 -22.19 -4.58 7.53
C ARG A 84 -21.60 -4.23 6.17
N ASN A 85 -22.43 -3.64 5.31
CA ASN A 85 -21.98 -3.14 4.03
C ASN A 85 -21.09 -1.89 4.20
N LEU A 86 -19.79 -2.05 3.96
CA LEU A 86 -18.79 -1.00 4.11
C LEU A 86 -18.94 0.12 3.07
N SER A 87 -19.61 -0.12 1.95
CA SER A 87 -19.80 0.91 0.91
C SER A 87 -20.88 1.92 1.25
N VAL A 88 -21.75 1.64 2.23
CA VAL A 88 -22.90 2.47 2.59
C VAL A 88 -22.65 3.19 3.90
N CYS A 89 -22.88 4.50 3.92
CA CYS A 89 -22.74 5.34 5.10
C CYS A 89 -23.78 4.97 6.15
N PRO A 90 -23.38 4.68 7.41
CA PRO A 90 -24.34 4.33 8.47
C PRO A 90 -25.21 5.51 8.92
N ILE A 91 -24.84 6.75 8.58
CA ILE A 91 -25.57 7.96 9.00
C ILE A 91 -26.65 8.37 7.99
N CYS A 92 -26.32 8.40 6.70
CA CYS A 92 -27.21 8.95 5.67
C CYS A 92 -27.49 8.01 4.49
N GLY A 93 -27.01 6.76 4.55
CA GLY A 93 -27.22 5.76 3.49
C GLY A 93 -26.49 6.03 2.16
N SER A 94 -25.73 7.13 2.06
CA SER A 94 -24.98 7.47 0.84
C SER A 94 -23.70 6.65 0.72
N SER A 95 -23.12 6.59 -0.48
CA SER A 95 -21.91 5.84 -0.73
C SER A 95 -20.68 6.40 0.00
N ARG A 96 -19.73 5.52 0.32
CA ARG A 96 -18.46 5.86 0.97
C ARG A 96 -17.27 5.52 0.08
N GLY A 97 -16.26 6.39 0.08
CA GLY A 97 -14.95 6.18 -0.55
C GLY A 97 -13.88 5.82 0.48
N ILE A 98 -12.72 5.33 0.00
CA ILE A 98 -11.58 4.95 0.83
C ILE A 98 -10.47 5.99 0.68
N SER A 99 -9.95 6.48 1.80
CA SER A 99 -8.78 7.36 1.85
C SER A 99 -7.68 6.81 2.76
N LYS A 100 -6.43 7.19 2.47
CA LYS A 100 -5.26 6.94 3.32
C LYS A 100 -5.01 8.07 4.34
N ILE A 101 -5.67 9.20 4.15
CA ILE A 101 -5.51 10.42 4.95
C ILE A 101 -6.88 10.85 5.45
N LYS A 102 -6.95 11.30 6.71
CA LYS A 102 -8.19 11.84 7.28
C LYS A 102 -8.50 13.19 6.67
N PHE A 103 -9.68 13.33 6.08
CA PHE A 103 -10.24 14.61 5.67
C PHE A 103 -11.77 14.49 5.55
N SER A 104 -12.46 15.64 5.54
CA SER A 104 -13.90 15.69 5.27
C SER A 104 -14.15 15.95 3.79
N ILE A 105 -15.24 15.38 3.25
CA ILE A 105 -15.69 15.66 1.87
C ILE A 105 -15.91 17.17 1.63
N LEU A 106 -16.22 17.92 2.69
CA LEU A 106 -16.42 19.38 2.65
C LEU A 106 -15.15 20.15 2.30
N THR A 107 -13.99 19.63 2.71
CA THR A 107 -12.68 20.25 2.50
C THR A 107 -11.89 19.55 1.38
N ALA A 108 -12.51 18.59 0.69
CA ALA A 108 -11.84 17.78 -0.30
C ALA A 108 -11.62 18.56 -1.62
N HIS A 109 -10.41 18.52 -2.14
CA HIS A 109 -10.12 19.04 -3.46
C HIS A 109 -10.70 18.13 -4.55
N GLU A 110 -10.87 18.67 -5.76
CA GLU A 110 -11.49 17.96 -6.89
C GLU A 110 -10.85 16.59 -7.18
N LYS A 111 -9.52 16.50 -7.10
CA LYS A 111 -8.80 15.22 -7.25
C LYS A 111 -9.16 14.21 -6.16
N GLN A 112 -9.27 14.65 -4.90
CA GLN A 112 -9.63 13.78 -3.79
C GLN A 112 -11.07 13.28 -3.94
N ILE A 113 -11.99 14.13 -4.41
CA ILE A 113 -13.38 13.75 -4.68
C ILE A 113 -13.42 12.66 -5.75
N ARG A 114 -12.70 12.84 -6.88
CA ARG A 114 -12.62 11.81 -7.94
C ARG A 114 -12.03 10.49 -7.42
N ASP A 115 -10.97 10.57 -6.62
CA ASP A 115 -10.34 9.39 -6.01
C ASP A 115 -11.31 8.69 -5.04
N LEU A 116 -12.11 9.43 -4.28
CA LEU A 116 -13.13 8.88 -3.38
C LEU A 116 -14.29 8.23 -4.14
N GLU A 117 -14.78 8.83 -5.22
CA GLU A 117 -15.82 8.25 -6.07
C GLU A 117 -15.35 6.92 -6.68
N GLU A 118 -14.12 6.89 -7.17
CA GLU A 118 -13.57 5.68 -7.77
C GLU A 118 -13.32 4.59 -6.72
N THR A 119 -12.77 4.93 -5.57
CA THR A 119 -12.61 3.97 -4.46
C THR A 119 -13.94 3.50 -3.89
N SER A 120 -14.99 4.32 -3.96
CA SER A 120 -16.34 3.92 -3.57
C SER A 120 -16.89 2.81 -4.48
N ARG A 121 -16.69 2.93 -5.79
CA ARG A 121 -17.03 1.86 -6.75
C ARG A 121 -16.25 0.58 -6.45
N LEU A 122 -14.94 0.70 -6.17
CA LEU A 122 -14.11 -0.44 -5.80
C LEU A 122 -14.59 -1.10 -4.50
N LEU A 123 -14.97 -0.30 -3.50
CA LEU A 123 -15.48 -0.79 -2.22
C LEU A 123 -16.81 -1.52 -2.39
N SER A 124 -17.74 -0.99 -3.20
CA SER A 124 -18.99 -1.68 -3.52
C SER A 124 -18.78 -2.99 -4.27
N GLN A 125 -17.81 -3.05 -5.19
CA GLN A 125 -17.58 -4.23 -6.02
C GLN A 125 -16.75 -5.32 -5.33
N PHE A 126 -15.72 -4.93 -4.59
CA PHE A 126 -14.71 -5.85 -4.05
C PHE A 126 -14.68 -5.90 -2.51
N GLY A 127 -15.43 -5.02 -1.84
CA GLY A 127 -15.54 -4.98 -0.38
C GLY A 127 -14.18 -4.89 0.31
N TYR A 128 -13.95 -5.81 1.24
CA TYR A 128 -12.70 -5.96 1.99
C TYR A 128 -11.43 -5.94 1.12
N LYS A 129 -11.47 -6.53 -0.08
CA LYS A 129 -10.31 -6.58 -0.98
C LYS A 129 -9.92 -5.18 -1.50
N ALA A 130 -10.88 -4.27 -1.61
CA ALA A 130 -10.59 -2.88 -1.96
C ALA A 130 -9.82 -2.16 -0.84
N LEU A 131 -10.14 -2.45 0.43
CA LEU A 131 -9.40 -1.93 1.58
C LEU A 131 -7.97 -2.46 1.60
N LEU A 132 -7.75 -3.75 1.32
CA LEU A 132 -6.40 -4.31 1.19
C LEU A 132 -5.59 -3.61 0.09
N ALA A 133 -6.19 -3.42 -1.08
CA ALA A 133 -5.51 -2.75 -2.19
C ALA A 133 -5.14 -1.30 -1.85
N MET A 134 -6.05 -0.56 -1.21
CA MET A 134 -5.79 0.84 -0.80
C MET A 134 -4.84 0.94 0.41
N GLY A 135 -4.86 -0.03 1.32
CA GLY A 135 -3.93 -0.13 2.44
C GLY A 135 -2.50 -0.44 2.01
N THR A 136 -2.32 -1.01 0.81
CA THR A 136 -0.99 -1.31 0.29
C THR A 136 -0.19 -0.03 0.01
N THR A 137 1.01 0.03 0.57
CA THR A 137 1.94 1.16 0.36
C THR A 137 2.38 1.21 -1.10
N GLY A 138 2.39 2.40 -1.70
CA GLY A 138 2.74 2.59 -3.12
C GLY A 138 1.63 2.27 -4.12
N VAL A 139 0.47 1.80 -3.66
CA VAL A 139 -0.70 1.57 -4.53
C VAL A 139 -1.60 2.80 -4.53
N SER A 140 -1.76 3.44 -5.70
CA SER A 140 -2.73 4.51 -5.94
C SER A 140 -4.10 3.94 -6.33
N VAL A 141 -5.14 4.79 -6.35
CA VAL A 141 -6.50 4.39 -6.79
C VAL A 141 -6.48 3.75 -8.18
N LYS A 142 -5.74 4.33 -9.13
CA LYS A 142 -5.58 3.79 -10.50
C LYS A 142 -4.93 2.40 -10.50
N THR A 143 -3.89 2.21 -9.69
CA THR A 143 -3.21 0.92 -9.57
C THR A 143 -4.10 -0.11 -8.88
N ALA A 144 -4.81 0.28 -7.81
CA ALA A 144 -5.77 -0.57 -7.11
C ALA A 144 -6.87 -1.06 -8.07
N LYS A 145 -7.49 -0.16 -8.84
CA LYS A 145 -8.48 -0.50 -9.87
C LYS A 145 -7.96 -1.55 -10.85
N ARG A 146 -6.74 -1.38 -11.37
CA ARG A 146 -6.13 -2.32 -12.31
C ARG A 146 -5.91 -3.70 -11.69
N ILE A 147 -5.37 -3.73 -10.48
CA ILE A 147 -5.08 -4.98 -9.76
C ILE A 147 -6.38 -5.71 -9.41
N LEU A 148 -7.36 -5.00 -8.82
CA LEU A 148 -8.64 -5.58 -8.42
C LEU A 148 -9.43 -6.12 -9.60
N LYS A 149 -9.50 -5.40 -10.72
CA LYS A 149 -10.17 -5.90 -11.93
C LYS A 149 -9.57 -7.21 -12.45
N LYS A 150 -8.24 -7.36 -12.37
CA LYS A 150 -7.54 -8.53 -12.93
C LYS A 150 -7.46 -9.71 -11.95
N PHE A 151 -7.30 -9.43 -10.66
CA PHE A 151 -6.96 -10.44 -9.65
C PHE A 151 -7.91 -10.45 -8.45
N GLY A 152 -8.90 -9.57 -8.38
CA GLY A 152 -9.78 -9.41 -7.22
C GLY A 152 -10.60 -10.65 -6.85
N TYR A 153 -10.78 -11.60 -7.75
CA TYR A 153 -11.54 -12.83 -7.48
C TYR A 153 -10.72 -13.92 -6.78
N SER A 154 -9.38 -13.91 -6.92
CA SER A 154 -8.49 -14.86 -6.24
C SER A 154 -7.65 -14.13 -5.19
N GLU A 155 -7.81 -14.52 -3.93
CA GLU A 155 -7.09 -13.91 -2.81
C GLU A 155 -5.57 -14.07 -2.93
N TYR A 156 -5.12 -15.28 -3.28
CA TYR A 156 -3.70 -15.57 -3.51
C TYR A 156 -3.11 -14.70 -4.63
N LEU A 157 -3.77 -14.63 -5.80
CA LEU A 157 -3.29 -13.81 -6.92
C LEU A 157 -3.34 -12.31 -6.60
N LEU A 158 -4.35 -11.87 -5.85
CA LEU A 158 -4.45 -10.49 -5.38
C LEU A 158 -3.27 -10.13 -4.47
N MET A 159 -2.96 -10.96 -3.47
CA MET A 159 -1.84 -10.72 -2.55
C MET A 159 -0.51 -10.68 -3.29
N LYS A 160 -0.28 -11.61 -4.24
CA LYS A 160 0.91 -11.64 -5.07
C LYS A 160 1.05 -10.37 -5.93
N ALA A 161 -0.05 -9.90 -6.51
CA ALA A 161 -0.07 -8.67 -7.31
C ALA A 161 0.18 -7.41 -6.46
N LEU A 162 -0.40 -7.33 -5.26
CA LEU A 162 -0.18 -6.21 -4.32
C LEU A 162 1.26 -6.21 -3.80
N ARG A 163 1.82 -7.37 -3.45
CA ARG A 163 3.22 -7.51 -3.03
C ARG A 163 4.17 -7.07 -4.14
N LYS A 164 3.90 -7.45 -5.39
CA LYS A 164 4.67 -6.98 -6.55
C LYS A 164 4.61 -5.45 -6.69
N ALA A 165 3.43 -4.84 -6.53
CA ALA A 165 3.26 -3.38 -6.59
C ALA A 165 4.03 -2.67 -5.47
N TYR A 166 3.97 -3.19 -4.24
CA TYR A 166 4.72 -2.70 -3.10
C TYR A 166 6.24 -2.73 -3.32
N LEU A 167 6.77 -3.87 -3.77
CA LEU A 167 8.21 -4.01 -4.07
C LEU A 167 8.65 -3.06 -5.18
N ASN A 168 7.84 -2.89 -6.22
CA ASN A 168 8.11 -1.92 -7.28
C ASN A 168 8.17 -0.50 -6.74
N TYR A 169 7.23 -0.11 -5.87
CA TYR A 169 7.26 1.19 -5.22
C TYR A 169 8.52 1.39 -4.37
N ILE A 170 8.90 0.41 -3.55
CA ILE A 170 10.16 0.50 -2.76
C ILE A 170 11.36 0.71 -3.67
N ARG A 171 11.41 -0.03 -4.79
CA ARG A 171 12.50 0.08 -5.77
C ARG A 171 12.55 1.45 -6.43
N THR A 172 11.42 2.05 -6.80
CA THR A 172 11.43 3.29 -7.59
C THR A 172 11.30 4.57 -6.76
N ARG A 173 10.80 4.51 -5.51
CA ARG A 173 10.50 5.71 -4.71
C ARG A 173 11.69 6.65 -4.47
N HIS A 174 12.92 6.14 -4.49
CA HIS A 174 14.12 6.97 -4.28
C HIS A 174 14.41 7.88 -5.48
N LEU A 175 14.02 7.46 -6.69
CA LEU A 175 14.17 8.25 -7.92
C LEU A 175 13.22 9.45 -7.97
N TRP A 176 12.16 9.44 -7.16
CA TRP A 176 11.10 10.46 -7.18
C TRP A 176 11.36 11.62 -6.22
N LYS A 177 12.45 11.56 -5.43
CA LYS A 177 12.86 12.64 -4.53
C LYS A 177 13.88 13.61 -5.17
N ILE A 178 14.35 13.30 -6.38
CA ILE A 178 15.43 14.02 -7.07
C ILE A 178 14.87 14.95 -8.17
N SER A 179 13.55 14.97 -8.34
CA SER A 179 12.80 15.80 -9.31
C SER A 179 12.04 16.91 -8.61
#